data_AF-A0A0B6YE58-F1
#
_entry.id   AF-A0A0B6YE58-F1
#
_cell.length_a   1.000
_cell.length_b   1.000
_cell.length_c   1.000
_cell.angle_alpha   90.00
_cell.angle_beta   90.00
_cell.angle_gamma   90.00
#
_symmetry.space_group_name_H-M   'P 1'
#
loop_
_entity.id
_entity.type
_entity.pdbx_description
1 polymer ?
#
loop_
_entity_poly.entity_id
_entity_poly.type
_entity_poly.pdbx_seq_one_letter_code
_entity_poly.pdbx_strand_id
1 'polypeptide(L)' 'NFDGYANSIYTVTVGAVDDKGGMPYYAEECASMIGVTFSSGTTRDIVTTDWRQGQGNGCTENHTGTSAAAPL' A
#
# COMPACT_ATOMS: atom_id res chain seq x y z
N ASN A 1 15.50 -2.39 10.32
CA ASN A 1 15.54 -2.29 8.86
C ASN A 1 16.04 -3.63 8.31
N PHE A 2 15.11 -4.53 7.93
CA PHE A 2 15.39 -5.96 7.76
C PHE A 2 14.99 -6.53 6.38
N ASP A 3 14.47 -5.69 5.49
CA ASP A 3 14.19 -6.04 4.09
C ASP A 3 15.26 -5.41 3.19
N GLY A 4 16.06 -6.26 2.54
CA GLY A 4 17.15 -5.85 1.67
C GLY A 4 16.70 -5.16 0.37
N TYR A 5 15.48 -5.43 -0.10
CA TYR A 5 14.89 -4.69 -1.23
C TYR A 5 14.48 -3.30 -0.76
N ALA A 6 13.68 -3.19 0.30
CA ALA A 6 13.24 -1.89 0.82
C ALA A 6 14.36 -1.01 1.40
N ASN A 7 15.53 -1.58 1.71
CA ASN A 7 16.71 -0.84 2.18
C ASN A 7 17.78 -0.64 1.10
N SER A 8 17.49 -1.01 -0.15
CA SER A 8 18.41 -0.80 -1.27
C SER A 8 18.37 0.64 -1.76
N ILE A 9 19.53 1.22 -2.05
CA ILE A 9 19.63 2.55 -2.69
C ILE A 9 19.12 2.57 -4.13
N TYR A 10 18.92 1.38 -4.72
CA TYR A 10 18.44 1.22 -6.09
C TYR A 10 16.91 1.11 -6.19
N THR A 11 16.20 1.18 -5.05
CA THR A 11 14.75 1.09 -4.99
C THR A 11 14.17 2.34 -4.34
N VAL A 12 12.97 2.72 -4.77
CA VAL A 12 12.18 3.75 -4.08
C VAL A 12 11.22 3.07 -3.13
N THR A 13 11.52 3.18 -1.83
CA THR A 13 10.70 2.56 -0.79
C THR A 13 9.55 3.48 -0.41
N VAL A 14 8.33 3.00 -0.64
CA VAL A 14 7.09 3.73 -0.40
C VAL A 14 6.32 3.05 0.73
N GLY A 15 6.03 3.80 1.79
CA GLY A 15 5.18 3.37 2.90
C GLY A 15 3.69 3.65 2.66
N ALA A 16 2.85 3.21 3.59
CA ALA A 16 1.41 3.40 3.54
C ALA A 16 0.92 4.43 4.57
N VAL A 17 -0.07 5.22 4.16
CA VAL A 17 -0.90 6.05 5.05
C VAL A 17 -2.37 5.70 4.86
N ASP A 18 -3.15 5.70 5.94
CA ASP A 18 -4.58 5.38 5.87
C ASP A 18 -5.44 6.56 5.36
N ASP A 19 -6.74 6.31 5.21
CA ASP A 19 -7.73 7.27 4.73
C ASP A 19 -7.90 8.52 5.63
N LYS A 20 -7.34 8.50 6.84
CA LYS A 20 -7.37 9.59 7.83
C LYS A 20 -6.00 10.25 8.01
N GLY A 21 -5.00 9.88 7.21
CA GLY A 21 -3.64 10.40 7.34
C GLY A 21 -2.83 9.76 8.47
N GLY A 22 -3.31 8.66 9.05
CA GLY A 22 -2.67 7.91 10.11
C GLY A 22 -1.81 6.75 9.59
N MET A 23 -0.93 6.24 10.47
CA MET A 23 -0.15 5.05 10.17
C MET A 23 -1.03 3.80 10.34
N PRO A 24 -1.24 3.00 9.28
CA PRO A 24 -2.03 1.78 9.40
C PRO A 24 -1.28 0.70 10.18
N TYR A 25 -1.99 -0.22 10.81
CA TYR A 25 -1.41 -1.24 11.72
C TYR A 25 -0.38 -2.18 11.07
N TYR A 26 -0.41 -2.30 9.74
CA TYR A 26 0.48 -3.14 8.95
C TYR A 26 1.68 -2.37 8.37
N ALA A 27 1.73 -1.04 8.51
CA ALA A 27 2.86 -0.27 8.02
C ALA A 27 4.12 -0.56 8.85
N GLU A 28 5.25 -0.63 8.18
CA GLU A 28 6.55 -0.84 8.82
C GLU A 28 7.33 0.48 8.88
N GLU A 29 7.85 0.81 10.06
CA GLU A 29 8.73 1.96 10.21
C GLU A 29 10.17 1.61 9.82
N CYS A 30 10.77 2.49 9.02
CA CYS A 30 12.03 2.22 8.37
C CYS A 30 12.72 3.52 7.95
N ALA A 31 14.03 3.61 8.22
CA ALA A 31 14.84 4.79 7.88
C ALA A 31 15.06 4.98 6.38
N SER A 32 14.81 3.96 5.55
CA SER A 32 14.98 4.03 4.09
C SER A 32 13.67 4.35 3.35
N MET A 33 12.57 4.66 4.05
CA MET A 33 11.35 5.15 3.39
C MET A 33 11.57 6.55 2.80
N ILE A 34 11.26 6.70 1.52
CA ILE A 34 11.43 7.97 0.78
C ILE A 34 10.12 8.77 0.75
N GLY A 35 8.98 8.08 0.87
CA GLY A 35 7.65 8.70 0.92
C GLY A 35 6.58 7.74 1.39
N VAL A 36 5.35 8.26 1.52
CA VAL A 36 4.16 7.48 1.85
C VAL A 36 3.03 7.86 0.89
N THR A 37 2.14 6.91 0.62
CA THR A 37 0.92 7.16 -0.16
C THR A 37 -0.26 6.37 0.41
N PHE A 38 -1.46 6.74 -0.01
CA PHE A 38 -2.69 6.19 0.54
C PHE A 38 -2.80 4.68 0.26
N SER A 39 -3.29 3.94 1.24
CA SER A 39 -3.63 2.54 1.11
C SER A 39 -4.91 2.24 1.89
N SER A 40 -5.13 0.99 2.26
CA SER A 40 -6.22 0.56 3.14
C SER A 40 -6.17 1.20 4.51
N GLY A 41 -7.34 1.57 5.00
CA GLY A 41 -7.52 2.28 6.25
C GLY A 41 -8.70 1.76 7.06
N THR A 42 -9.16 2.57 8.00
CA THR A 42 -10.26 2.16 8.87
C THR A 42 -11.61 2.22 8.14
N THR A 43 -11.76 3.14 7.18
CA THR A 43 -13.05 3.36 6.51
C THR A 43 -13.03 3.18 5.01
N ARG A 44 -11.86 3.26 4.37
CA ARG A 44 -11.71 3.13 2.92
C ARG A 44 -10.45 2.36 2.57
N ASP A 45 -10.58 1.60 1.50
CA ASP A 45 -9.52 0.81 0.89
C ASP A 45 -9.29 1.26 -0.57
N ILE A 46 -8.24 0.72 -1.19
CA ILE A 46 -7.89 1.07 -2.57
C ILE A 46 -8.83 0.35 -3.54
N VAL A 47 -9.40 1.15 -4.44
CA VAL A 47 -10.23 0.66 -5.55
C VAL A 47 -9.34 0.43 -6.77
N THR A 48 -9.33 -0.78 -7.30
CA THR A 48 -8.55 -1.15 -8.49
C THR A 48 -9.19 -2.33 -9.23
N THR A 49 -8.61 -2.76 -10.34
CA THR A 49 -9.08 -3.93 -11.10
C THR A 49 -8.76 -5.25 -10.38
N ASP A 50 -9.67 -6.22 -10.44
CA ASP A 50 -9.49 -7.57 -9.88
C ASP A 50 -9.92 -8.64 -10.89
N TRP A 51 -8.95 -9.44 -11.34
CA TRP A 51 -9.16 -10.50 -12.32
C TRP A 51 -10.06 -11.63 -11.80
N ARG A 52 -10.13 -11.84 -10.48
CA ARG A 52 -11.01 -12.86 -9.87
C ARG A 52 -12.47 -12.44 -9.94
N GLN A 53 -12.73 -11.14 -10.11
CA GLN A 53 -14.07 -10.56 -10.28
C GLN A 53 -14.47 -10.44 -11.74
N GLY A 54 -13.86 -11.22 -12.63
CA GLY A 54 -14.16 -11.22 -14.07
C GLY A 54 -15.61 -11.64 -14.43
N GLN A 55 -16.36 -12.25 -13.51
CA GLN A 55 -17.81 -12.50 -13.67
C GLN A 55 -18.69 -11.35 -13.13
N GLY A 56 -18.09 -10.38 -12.41
CA GLY A 56 -18.71 -9.16 -11.93
C GLY A 56 -18.30 -7.94 -12.77
N ASN A 57 -18.06 -6.80 -12.12
CA ASN A 57 -17.59 -5.57 -12.80
C ASN A 57 -16.07 -5.52 -13.02
N GLY A 58 -15.32 -6.55 -12.59
CA GLY A 58 -13.86 -6.61 -12.72
C GLY A 58 -13.09 -5.67 -11.78
N CYS A 59 -13.74 -5.10 -10.77
CA CYS A 59 -13.13 -4.17 -9.82
C CYS A 59 -13.19 -4.71 -8.40
N THR A 60 -12.15 -4.45 -7.59
CA THR A 60 -12.18 -4.62 -6.14
C THR A 60 -12.13 -3.27 -5.45
N GLU A 61 -12.85 -3.15 -4.35
CA GLU A 61 -12.80 -1.99 -3.45
C GLU A 61 -11.99 -2.30 -2.18
N ASN A 62 -11.39 -3.49 -2.09
CA ASN A 62 -10.75 -4.01 -0.88
C ASN A 62 -9.25 -4.34 -1.11
N HIS A 63 -8.55 -3.57 -1.96
CA HIS A 63 -7.09 -3.76 -2.10
C HIS A 63 -6.37 -3.08 -0.93
N THR A 64 -5.51 -3.83 -0.23
CA THR A 64 -4.97 -3.45 1.08
C THR A 64 -3.44 -3.61 1.16
N GLY A 65 -2.87 -3.12 2.26
CA GLY A 65 -1.46 -3.29 2.61
C GLY A 65 -0.52 -2.28 1.96
N THR A 66 0.75 -2.27 2.38
CA THR A 66 1.79 -1.44 1.73
C THR A 66 1.94 -1.76 0.23
N SER A 67 1.56 -2.98 -0.18
CA SER A 67 1.45 -3.39 -1.58
C SER A 67 0.46 -2.58 -2.42
N ALA A 68 -0.58 -1.99 -1.81
CA ALA A 68 -1.51 -1.12 -2.51
C ALA A 68 -1.03 0.35 -2.56
N ALA A 69 -0.04 0.70 -1.71
CA ALA A 69 0.58 2.01 -1.70
C ALA A 69 1.62 2.14 -2.82
N ALA A 70 2.57 1.20 -2.90
CA ALA A 70 3.70 1.27 -3.84
C ALA A 70 3.35 1.50 -5.34
N PRO A 71 2.20 1.03 -5.89
CA PRO A 71 1.82 1.27 -7.28
C PRO A 71 1.25 2.68 -7.60
N LEU A 72 0.93 3.50 -6.59
CA LEU A 72 0.36 4.85 -6.76
C LEU A 72 1.44 5.90 -7.04
#